data_AF-A0A3B9K747-F1
#
_entry.id   AF-A0A3B9K747-F1
#
_cell.length_a   1.000
_cell.length_b   1.000
_cell.length_c   1.000
_cell.angle_alpha   90.00
_cell.angle_beta   90.00
_cell.angle_gamma   90.00
#
_symmetry.space_group_name_H-M   'P 1'
#
loop_
_entity.id
_entity.type
_entity.pdbx_description
1 polymer ?
#
loop_
_entity_poly.entity_id
_entity_poly.type
_entity_poly.pdbx_seq_one_letter_code
_entity_poly.pdbx_strand_id
1 'polypeptide(L)'
;MIQIPGEIAEDYNRYYRYMQENLQFQMKGSSVHTQEHAARVLLYVLLLAKREGLTPEDAELLAAAALFHDTRRIDDGFDVGHGRRGAEYYWEFCMSHSLPFREVSYRIMEYHDRDDKLGEKAFALMGKEKEKGLQLYRVFKDADALDRYRLGPGKGALDERYLRTDAARELMGFAKKTVENWES
;
A
#
# COMPACT_ATOMS: atom_id res chain seq x y z
N MET A 1 4.91 21.27 3.36
CA MET A 1 3.94 20.54 4.23
C MET A 1 2.76 20.10 3.40
N ILE A 2 2.53 18.80 3.32
CA ILE A 2 1.42 18.24 2.55
C ILE A 2 0.14 18.36 3.37
N GLN A 3 -0.88 18.95 2.77
CA GLN A 3 -2.20 19.04 3.36
C GLN A 3 -2.93 17.73 3.10
N ILE A 4 -3.10 16.93 4.15
CA ILE A 4 -3.93 15.73 4.11
C ILE A 4 -5.39 16.15 3.89
N PRO A 5 -6.09 15.60 2.88
CA PRO A 5 -7.50 15.94 2.65
C PRO A 5 -8.36 15.65 3.89
N GLY A 6 -9.22 16.62 4.25
CA GLY A 6 -10.00 16.56 5.50
C GLY A 6 -10.88 15.32 5.64
N GLU A 7 -11.35 14.78 4.52
CA GLU A 7 -12.21 13.58 4.43
C GLU A 7 -11.53 12.27 4.87
N ILE A 8 -10.20 12.23 4.94
CA ILE A 8 -9.42 11.07 5.39
C ILE A 8 -8.44 11.42 6.51
N ALA A 9 -8.39 12.69 6.96
CA ALA A 9 -7.35 13.17 7.86
C ALA A 9 -7.33 12.43 9.21
N GLU A 10 -8.50 12.08 9.77
CA GLU A 10 -8.58 11.34 11.02
C GLU A 10 -7.99 9.93 10.88
N ASP A 11 -8.46 9.17 9.88
CA ASP A 11 -7.97 7.82 9.60
C ASP A 11 -6.48 7.82 9.25
N TYR A 12 -6.06 8.74 8.38
CA TYR A 12 -4.66 8.90 8.01
C TYR A 12 -3.77 9.14 9.23
N ASN A 13 -4.12 10.12 10.08
CA ASN A 13 -3.32 10.42 11.27
C ASN A 13 -3.31 9.27 12.28
N ARG A 14 -4.41 8.53 12.42
CA ARG A 14 -4.50 7.34 13.27
C ARG A 14 -3.54 6.26 12.80
N TYR A 15 -3.61 5.86 11.54
CA TYR A 15 -2.77 4.80 10.99
C TYR A 15 -1.31 5.22 10.84
N TYR A 16 -1.04 6.47 10.47
CA TYR A 16 0.32 7.01 10.39
C TYR A 16 1.01 6.99 11.75
N ARG A 17 0.35 7.50 12.81
CA ARG A 17 0.87 7.42 14.18
C ARG A 17 1.11 5.97 14.60
N TYR A 18 0.15 5.08 14.31
CA TYR A 18 0.28 3.67 14.64
C TYR A 18 1.52 3.04 14.00
N MET A 19 1.77 3.32 12.72
CA MET A 19 2.96 2.86 12.00
C MET A 19 4.25 3.35 12.67
N GLN A 20 4.32 4.65 13.00
CA GLN A 20 5.51 5.25 13.61
C GLN A 20 5.84 4.66 14.98
N GLU A 21 4.82 4.42 15.80
CA GLU A 21 4.99 3.98 17.18
C GLU A 21 5.24 2.47 17.31
N ASN A 22 4.69 1.67 16.39
CA ASN A 22 4.61 0.21 16.58
C ASN A 22 5.38 -0.61 15.56
N LEU A 23 5.64 -0.08 14.35
CA LEU A 23 6.21 -0.87 13.26
C LEU A 23 7.70 -0.60 13.05
N GLN A 24 8.43 -1.68 12.81
CA GLN A 24 9.86 -1.62 12.48
C GLN A 24 10.06 -1.90 11.01
N PHE A 25 10.78 -1.02 10.33
CA PHE A 25 11.26 -1.22 8.96
C PHE A 25 12.67 -1.80 9.01
N GLN A 26 12.89 -2.89 8.26
CA GLN A 26 14.19 -3.57 8.25
C GLN A 26 15.30 -2.67 7.67
N MET A 27 14.99 -1.92 6.61
CA MET A 27 15.93 -0.98 5.99
C MET A 27 15.88 0.41 6.64
N LYS A 28 16.40 0.53 7.87
CA LYS A 28 16.36 1.78 8.66
C LYS A 28 17.08 2.99 8.03
N GLY A 29 17.93 2.77 7.02
CA GLY A 29 18.68 3.81 6.32
C GLY A 29 18.39 3.94 4.83
N SER A 30 17.37 3.23 4.31
CA SER A 30 16.93 3.45 2.93
C SER A 30 16.42 4.88 2.77
N SER A 31 16.63 5.49 1.61
CA SER A 31 15.99 6.75 1.24
C SER A 31 14.79 6.55 0.30
N VAL A 32 14.50 5.30 -0.09
CA VAL A 32 13.53 4.94 -1.14
C VAL A 32 12.33 4.20 -0.57
N HIS A 33 12.57 3.27 0.35
CA HIS A 33 11.59 2.36 0.94
C HIS A 33 11.47 2.62 2.44
N THR A 34 11.07 3.85 2.73
CA THR A 34 10.99 4.40 4.09
C THR A 34 9.57 4.35 4.62
N GLN A 35 9.42 4.70 5.90
CA GLN A 35 8.12 5.05 6.47
C GLN A 35 7.40 6.14 5.65
N GLU A 36 8.11 7.00 4.92
CA GLU A 36 7.50 8.03 4.08
C GLU A 36 6.87 7.43 2.81
N HIS A 37 7.48 6.39 2.23
CA HIS A 37 6.86 5.62 1.14
C HIS A 37 5.56 4.98 1.64
N ALA A 38 5.61 4.24 2.75
CA ALA A 38 4.43 3.63 3.35
C ALA A 38 3.35 4.68 3.72
N ALA A 39 3.75 5.87 4.18
CA ALA A 39 2.85 6.98 4.49
C ALA A 39 2.14 7.52 3.23
N ARG A 40 2.85 7.67 2.11
CA ARG A 40 2.23 8.09 0.84
C ARG A 40 1.31 7.02 0.28
N VAL A 41 1.70 5.75 0.35
CA VAL A 41 0.81 4.64 -0.02
C VAL A 41 -0.44 4.62 0.87
N LEU A 42 -0.30 4.83 2.18
CA LEU A 42 -1.42 4.98 3.11
C LEU A 42 -2.37 6.13 2.70
N LEU A 43 -1.82 7.30 2.34
CA LEU A 43 -2.60 8.42 1.83
C LEU A 43 -3.40 8.02 0.59
N TYR A 44 -2.77 7.37 -0.38
CA TYR A 44 -3.41 6.99 -1.64
C TYR A 44 -4.46 5.90 -1.46
N VAL A 45 -4.22 4.86 -0.64
CA VAL A 45 -5.24 3.82 -0.42
C VAL A 45 -6.49 4.38 0.25
N LEU A 46 -6.37 5.34 1.18
CA LEU A 46 -7.53 5.96 1.82
C LEU A 46 -8.34 6.82 0.84
N LEU A 47 -7.66 7.58 -0.04
CA LEU A 47 -8.32 8.36 -1.09
C LEU A 47 -9.00 7.48 -2.14
N LEU A 48 -8.31 6.42 -2.59
CA LEU A 48 -8.87 5.48 -3.56
C LEU A 48 -10.05 4.72 -2.96
N ALA A 49 -9.97 4.31 -1.68
CA ALA A 49 -11.09 3.67 -1.00
C ALA A 49 -12.35 4.55 -0.99
N LYS A 50 -12.21 5.85 -0.73
CA LYS A 50 -13.34 6.80 -0.81
C LYS A 50 -13.90 6.91 -2.23
N ARG A 51 -13.03 7.06 -3.24
CA ARG A 51 -13.45 7.22 -4.64
C ARG A 51 -14.12 5.99 -5.23
N GLU A 52 -13.67 4.81 -4.82
CA GLU A 52 -14.23 3.51 -5.22
C GLU A 52 -15.49 3.14 -4.40
N GLY A 53 -15.91 3.98 -3.45
CA GLY A 53 -17.08 3.73 -2.60
C GLY A 53 -16.90 2.52 -1.66
N LEU A 54 -15.66 2.24 -1.25
CA LEU A 54 -15.35 1.13 -0.36
C LEU A 54 -15.82 1.37 1.07
N THR A 55 -16.06 0.28 1.79
CA THR A 55 -16.51 0.34 3.18
C THR A 55 -15.36 0.75 4.12
N PRO A 56 -15.67 1.19 5.36
CA PRO A 56 -14.63 1.42 6.36
C PRO A 56 -13.77 0.19 6.66
N GLU A 57 -14.36 -1.01 6.64
CA GLU A 57 -13.61 -2.27 6.83
C GLU A 57 -12.66 -2.54 5.65
N ASP A 58 -13.11 -2.31 4.41
CA ASP A 58 -12.25 -2.40 3.22
C ASP A 58 -11.06 -1.42 3.30
N ALA A 59 -11.31 -0.19 3.77
CA ALA A 59 -10.27 0.82 3.94
C ALA A 59 -9.27 0.42 5.04
N GLU A 60 -9.72 -0.21 6.13
CA GLU A 60 -8.84 -0.75 7.18
C GLU A 60 -7.95 -1.89 6.64
N LEU A 61 -8.49 -2.78 5.80
CA LEU A 61 -7.72 -3.84 5.16
C LEU A 61 -6.59 -3.28 4.28
N LEU A 62 -6.89 -2.24 3.51
CA LEU A 62 -5.92 -1.53 2.66
C LEU A 62 -4.89 -0.76 3.47
N ALA A 63 -5.32 -0.10 4.55
CA ALA A 63 -4.41 0.61 5.45
C ALA A 63 -3.41 -0.38 6.06
N ALA A 64 -3.87 -1.52 6.58
CA ALA A 64 -2.97 -2.58 7.07
C ALA A 64 -1.96 -3.00 5.99
N ALA A 65 -2.40 -3.25 4.75
CA ALA A 65 -1.49 -3.54 3.64
C ALA A 65 -0.44 -2.45 3.41
N ALA A 66 -0.85 -1.17 3.40
CA ALA A 66 0.05 -0.04 3.20
C ALA A 66 1.12 0.06 4.29
N LEU A 67 0.74 -0.19 5.54
CA LEU A 67 1.65 -0.12 6.68
C LEU A 67 2.74 -1.20 6.66
N PHE A 68 2.43 -2.41 6.16
CA PHE A 68 3.30 -3.57 6.31
C PHE A 68 4.05 -4.01 5.04
N HIS A 69 3.55 -3.71 3.83
CA HIS A 69 4.02 -4.34 2.58
C HIS A 69 5.54 -4.30 2.36
N ASP A 70 6.19 -3.19 2.73
CA ASP A 70 7.61 -2.93 2.51
C ASP A 70 8.49 -3.00 3.77
N THR A 71 7.90 -3.40 4.91
CA THR A 71 8.60 -3.44 6.20
C THR A 71 9.78 -4.42 6.25
N ARG A 72 9.82 -5.41 5.35
CA ARG A 72 10.79 -6.52 5.33
C ARG A 72 11.57 -6.63 4.01
N ARG A 73 11.82 -5.48 3.38
CA ARG A 73 12.78 -5.39 2.27
C ARG A 73 14.21 -5.63 2.76
N ILE A 74 15.06 -6.18 1.89
CA ILE A 74 16.47 -6.48 2.19
C ILE A 74 17.47 -5.70 1.32
N ASP A 75 17.03 -5.15 0.20
CA ASP A 75 17.79 -4.23 -0.67
C ASP A 75 16.84 -3.21 -1.32
N ASP A 76 17.33 -2.11 -1.92
CA ASP A 76 16.48 -1.06 -2.54
C ASP A 76 16.00 -1.38 -3.97
N GLY A 77 16.43 -2.51 -4.53
CA GLY A 77 16.13 -2.94 -5.90
C GLY A 77 14.75 -3.56 -6.04
N PHE A 78 14.60 -4.55 -6.92
CA PHE A 78 13.31 -5.22 -7.12
C PHE A 78 12.88 -6.05 -5.91
N ASP A 79 13.84 -6.62 -5.18
CA ASP A 79 13.64 -7.46 -3.99
C ASP A 79 12.43 -8.41 -4.07
N VAL A 80 12.31 -9.17 -5.17
CA VAL A 80 11.11 -9.98 -5.44
C VAL A 80 10.87 -11.00 -4.31
N GLY A 81 9.68 -10.95 -3.72
CA GLY A 81 9.27 -11.70 -2.54
C GLY A 81 9.23 -10.89 -1.24
N HIS A 82 9.57 -9.60 -1.26
CA HIS A 82 9.44 -8.73 -0.09
C HIS A 82 8.00 -8.62 0.41
N GLY A 83 7.03 -8.64 -0.51
CA GLY A 83 5.62 -8.62 -0.17
C GLY A 83 5.22 -9.76 0.77
N ARG A 84 5.71 -10.98 0.49
CA ARG A 84 5.48 -12.15 1.37
C ARG A 84 6.14 -11.98 2.74
N ARG A 85 7.37 -11.46 2.80
CA ARG A 85 8.05 -11.23 4.09
C ARG A 85 7.32 -10.16 4.90
N GLY A 86 6.81 -9.10 4.27
CA GLY A 86 5.96 -8.09 4.91
C GLY A 86 4.66 -8.70 5.44
N ALA A 87 4.03 -9.59 4.65
CA ALA A 87 2.83 -10.32 5.05
C ALA A 87 3.07 -11.26 6.25
N GLU A 88 4.20 -11.97 6.26
CA GLU A 88 4.62 -12.82 7.38
C GLU A 88 4.84 -11.98 8.65
N TYR A 89 5.48 -10.81 8.55
CA TYR A 89 5.60 -9.89 9.68
C TYR A 89 4.24 -9.37 10.16
N TYR A 90 3.32 -9.03 9.25
CA TYR A 90 1.95 -8.66 9.62
C TYR A 90 1.25 -9.77 10.42
N TRP A 91 1.34 -11.02 9.96
CA TRP A 91 0.77 -12.17 10.67
C TRP A 91 1.37 -12.33 12.07
N GLU A 92 2.69 -12.34 12.19
CA GLU A 92 3.40 -12.43 13.47
C GLU A 92 3.00 -11.30 14.41
N PHE A 93 2.94 -10.07 13.89
CA PHE A 93 2.56 -8.89 14.64
C PHE A 93 1.13 -8.99 15.16
N CYS A 94 0.17 -9.47 14.35
CA CYS A 94 -1.20 -9.71 14.80
C CYS A 94 -1.24 -10.72 15.95
N MET A 95 -0.51 -11.84 15.83
CA MET A 95 -0.50 -12.88 16.86
C MET A 95 0.14 -12.38 18.16
N SER A 96 1.28 -11.68 18.09
CA SER A 96 1.98 -11.20 19.29
C SER A 96 1.24 -10.10 20.04
N HIS A 97 0.37 -9.34 19.35
CA HIS A 97 -0.40 -8.23 19.93
C HIS A 97 -1.89 -8.56 20.15
N SER A 98 -2.30 -9.83 19.95
CA SER A 98 -3.71 -10.25 20.04
C SER A 98 -4.65 -9.44 19.14
N LEU A 99 -4.18 -9.04 17.97
CA LEU A 99 -4.98 -8.33 16.96
C LEU A 99 -5.60 -9.33 15.98
N PRO A 100 -6.77 -9.02 15.42
CA PRO A 100 -7.41 -9.92 14.46
C PRO A 100 -6.61 -9.97 13.16
N PHE A 101 -6.19 -11.18 12.78
CA PHE A 101 -5.56 -11.43 11.48
C PHE A 101 -6.60 -11.36 10.35
N ARG A 102 -6.27 -10.66 9.26
CA ARG A 102 -7.10 -10.59 8.06
C ARG A 102 -6.36 -11.18 6.87
N GLU A 103 -6.86 -12.30 6.35
CA GLU A 103 -6.23 -13.01 5.22
C GLU A 103 -6.17 -12.14 3.96
N VAL A 104 -7.18 -11.30 3.71
CA VAL A 104 -7.21 -10.40 2.55
C VAL A 104 -6.00 -9.44 2.56
N SER A 105 -5.73 -8.77 3.69
CA SER A 105 -4.56 -7.88 3.82
C SER A 105 -3.24 -8.64 3.64
N TYR A 106 -3.14 -9.84 4.21
CA TYR A 106 -1.98 -10.71 4.02
C TYR A 106 -1.74 -11.02 2.54
N ARG A 107 -2.78 -11.42 1.79
CA ARG A 107 -2.68 -11.75 0.36
C ARG A 107 -2.36 -10.54 -0.50
N ILE A 108 -2.92 -9.37 -0.17
CA ILE A 108 -2.57 -8.12 -0.85
C ILE A 108 -1.07 -7.87 -0.73
N MET A 109 -0.52 -7.91 0.49
CA MET A 109 0.91 -7.74 0.74
C MET A 109 1.72 -8.82 0.03
N GLU A 110 1.35 -10.10 0.16
CA GLU A 110 2.09 -11.25 -0.38
C GLU A 110 2.34 -11.13 -1.90
N TYR A 111 1.37 -10.59 -2.64
CA TYR A 111 1.40 -10.56 -4.10
C TYR A 111 1.59 -9.17 -4.70
N HIS A 112 1.74 -8.10 -3.91
CA HIS A 112 1.84 -6.75 -4.47
C HIS A 112 3.10 -6.57 -5.34
N ASP A 113 4.20 -7.23 -4.98
CA ASP A 113 5.49 -7.19 -5.67
C ASP A 113 5.63 -8.25 -6.78
N ARG A 114 4.54 -8.99 -7.06
CA ARG A 114 4.47 -10.03 -8.09
C ARG A 114 3.72 -9.54 -9.32
N ASP A 115 3.87 -10.30 -10.41
CA ASP A 115 3.06 -10.14 -11.61
C ASP A 115 1.57 -10.28 -11.28
N ASP A 116 0.74 -9.41 -11.86
CA ASP A 116 -0.70 -9.35 -11.59
C ASP A 116 -1.37 -10.72 -11.77
N LYS A 117 -0.96 -11.52 -12.76
CA LYS A 117 -1.57 -12.83 -13.02
C LYS A 117 -1.37 -13.80 -11.85
N LEU A 118 -0.31 -13.66 -11.07
CA LEU A 118 -0.08 -14.48 -9.88
C LEU A 118 -1.03 -14.05 -8.76
N GLY A 119 -1.15 -12.75 -8.50
CA GLY A 119 -2.10 -12.21 -7.52
C GLY A 119 -3.54 -12.54 -7.88
N GLU A 120 -3.95 -12.31 -9.12
CA GLU A 120 -5.30 -12.61 -9.61
C GLU A 120 -5.69 -14.08 -9.42
N LYS A 121 -4.76 -15.01 -9.70
CA LYS A 121 -4.96 -16.44 -9.43
C LYS A 121 -5.10 -16.73 -7.94
N ALA A 122 -4.33 -16.07 -7.08
CA ALA A 122 -4.41 -16.26 -5.64
C ALA A 122 -5.78 -15.81 -5.10
N PHE A 123 -6.27 -14.63 -5.51
CA PHE A 123 -7.57 -14.12 -5.12
C PHE A 123 -8.74 -14.96 -5.67
N ALA A 124 -8.61 -15.53 -6.87
CA ALA A 124 -9.62 -16.43 -7.44
C ALA A 124 -9.90 -17.67 -6.56
N LEU A 125 -8.96 -18.05 -5.68
CA LEU A 125 -9.08 -19.19 -4.77
C LEU A 125 -9.68 -18.81 -3.40
N MET A 126 -9.98 -17.54 -3.13
CA MET A 126 -10.47 -17.06 -1.82
C MET A 126 -11.99 -17.25 -1.60
N GLY A 127 -12.65 -18.09 -2.39
CA GLY A 127 -14.06 -18.41 -2.22
C GLY A 127 -14.96 -17.16 -2.27
N LYS A 128 -15.63 -16.84 -1.16
CA LYS A 128 -16.56 -15.70 -1.06
C LYS A 128 -15.87 -14.33 -1.14
N GLU A 129 -14.59 -14.26 -0.78
CA GLU A 129 -13.82 -13.02 -0.78
C GLU A 129 -13.15 -12.73 -2.14
N LYS A 130 -13.35 -13.58 -3.15
CA LYS A 130 -12.61 -13.48 -4.41
C LYS A 130 -12.80 -12.14 -5.13
N GLU A 131 -14.05 -11.66 -5.28
CA GLU A 131 -14.31 -10.42 -6.03
C GLU A 131 -13.82 -9.22 -5.22
N LYS A 132 -14.14 -9.18 -3.92
CA LYS A 132 -13.76 -8.09 -3.04
C LYS A 132 -12.25 -8.02 -2.85
N GLY A 133 -11.61 -9.14 -2.51
CA GLY A 133 -10.16 -9.22 -2.35
C GLY A 133 -9.41 -8.81 -3.62
N LEU A 134 -9.89 -9.22 -4.80
CA LEU A 134 -9.30 -8.79 -6.06
C LEU A 134 -9.46 -7.27 -6.30
N GLN A 135 -10.62 -6.69 -5.95
CA GLN A 135 -10.80 -5.23 -6.01
C GLN A 135 -9.80 -4.50 -5.12
N LEU A 136 -9.68 -4.92 -3.85
CA LEU A 136 -8.75 -4.31 -2.89
C LEU A 136 -7.29 -4.49 -3.32
N TYR A 137 -6.93 -5.64 -3.87
CA TYR A 137 -5.60 -5.89 -4.43
C TYR A 137 -5.26 -4.90 -5.54
N ARG A 138 -6.18 -4.67 -6.47
CA ARG A 138 -5.98 -3.71 -7.57
C ARG A 138 -5.82 -2.28 -7.06
N VAL A 139 -6.68 -1.87 -6.13
CA VAL A 139 -6.58 -0.55 -5.46
C VAL A 139 -5.23 -0.39 -4.76
N PHE A 140 -4.77 -1.41 -4.05
CA PHE A 140 -3.48 -1.39 -3.37
C PHE A 140 -2.31 -1.24 -4.35
N LYS A 141 -2.27 -2.05 -5.41
CA LYS A 141 -1.20 -1.97 -6.41
C LYS A 141 -1.16 -0.61 -7.12
N ASP A 142 -2.32 0.00 -7.32
CA ASP A 142 -2.39 1.33 -7.90
C ASP A 142 -1.89 2.40 -6.91
N ALA A 143 -2.22 2.29 -5.62
CA ALA A 143 -1.69 3.18 -4.58
C ALA A 143 -0.16 3.09 -4.48
N ASP A 144 0.42 1.88 -4.47
CA ASP A 144 1.86 1.67 -4.50
C ASP A 144 2.51 2.26 -5.77
N ALA A 145 1.89 2.00 -6.93
CA ALA A 145 2.36 2.53 -8.20
C ALA A 145 2.34 4.06 -8.25
N LEU A 146 1.30 4.71 -7.71
CA LEU A 146 1.19 6.17 -7.69
C LEU A 146 2.34 6.84 -6.91
N ASP A 147 2.91 6.16 -5.92
CA ASP A 147 4.08 6.69 -5.19
C ASP A 147 5.38 6.64 -6.02
N ARG A 148 5.38 5.95 -7.15
CA ARG A 148 6.56 5.86 -8.04
C ARG A 148 6.86 7.14 -8.77
N TYR A 149 6.03 8.19 -8.68
CA TYR A 149 6.42 9.53 -9.13
C TYR A 149 7.70 10.04 -8.45
N ARG A 150 8.03 9.54 -7.24
CA ARG A 150 9.30 9.83 -6.54
C ARG A 150 10.52 9.26 -7.25
N LEU A 151 10.33 8.15 -7.97
CA LEU A 151 11.36 7.53 -8.77
C LEU A 151 11.44 8.32 -10.07
N GLY A 152 12.32 9.33 -10.12
CA GLY A 152 12.45 10.21 -11.28
C GLY A 152 12.60 9.48 -12.63
N PRO A 153 12.49 10.20 -13.77
CA PRO A 153 12.47 9.60 -15.10
C PRO A 153 13.60 8.58 -15.33
N GLY A 154 13.24 7.39 -15.84
CA GLY A 154 14.20 6.32 -16.14
C GLY A 154 14.63 5.44 -14.96
N LYS A 155 14.16 5.70 -13.72
CA LYS A 155 14.49 4.93 -12.52
C LYS A 155 13.32 4.10 -11.96
N GLY A 156 12.38 3.72 -12.82
CA GLY A 156 11.16 3.02 -12.38
C GLY A 156 10.00 3.96 -12.02
N ALA A 157 9.98 5.17 -12.59
CA ALA A 157 8.85 6.08 -12.58
C ALA A 157 7.53 5.38 -12.93
N LEU A 158 6.42 5.92 -12.45
CA LEU A 158 5.08 5.40 -12.75
C LEU A 158 4.92 5.18 -14.27
N ASP A 159 4.47 3.98 -14.63
CA ASP A 159 3.96 3.65 -15.96
C ASP A 159 2.43 3.51 -15.86
N GLU A 160 1.73 4.54 -16.33
CA GLU A 160 0.27 4.70 -16.20
C GLU A 160 -0.53 3.53 -16.80
N ARG A 161 0.07 2.79 -17.74
CA ARG A 161 -0.54 1.61 -18.37
C ARG A 161 -0.77 0.46 -17.38
N TYR A 162 -0.04 0.48 -16.26
CA TYR A 162 -0.19 -0.51 -15.19
C TYR A 162 -1.19 -0.09 -14.12
N LEU A 163 -1.79 1.12 -14.19
CA LEU A 163 -2.90 1.46 -13.30
C LEU A 163 -4.15 0.65 -13.68
N ARG A 164 -4.82 0.09 -12.68
CA ARG A 164 -5.90 -0.89 -12.81
C ARG A 164 -7.27 -0.23 -12.73
N THR A 165 -7.43 0.81 -11.92
CA THR A 165 -8.71 1.51 -11.71
C THR A 165 -8.75 2.90 -12.32
N ASP A 166 -9.96 3.36 -12.66
CA ASP A 166 -10.18 4.72 -13.16
C ASP A 166 -9.92 5.75 -12.06
N ALA A 167 -10.29 5.45 -10.80
CA ALA A 167 -10.01 6.32 -9.67
C ALA A 167 -8.51 6.61 -9.50
N ALA A 168 -7.64 5.62 -9.77
CA ALA A 168 -6.20 5.80 -9.74
C ALA A 168 -5.69 6.70 -10.86
N ARG A 169 -6.20 6.54 -12.08
CA ARG A 169 -5.87 7.42 -13.22
C ARG A 169 -6.26 8.87 -12.92
N GLU A 170 -7.42 9.08 -12.32
CA GLU A 170 -7.86 10.42 -11.88
C GLU A 170 -7.02 10.98 -10.71
N LEU A 171 -6.36 10.12 -9.92
CA LEU A 171 -5.53 10.54 -8.78
C LEU A 171 -4.10 10.92 -9.18
N MET A 172 -3.65 10.59 -10.40
CA MET A 172 -2.28 10.81 -10.86
C MET A 172 -1.77 12.25 -10.66
N GLY A 173 -2.59 13.24 -11.05
CA GLY A 173 -2.21 14.65 -10.91
C GLY A 173 -2.06 15.09 -9.45
N PHE A 174 -2.83 14.51 -8.54
CA PHE A 174 -2.66 14.72 -7.10
C PHE A 174 -1.39 14.02 -6.61
N ALA A 175 -1.20 12.74 -6.94
CA ALA A 175 -0.06 11.95 -6.50
C ALA A 175 1.28 12.58 -6.90
N LYS A 176 1.40 13.06 -8.14
CA LYS A 176 2.59 13.77 -8.62
C LYS A 176 2.90 15.01 -7.78
N LYS A 177 1.90 15.87 -7.54
CA LYS A 177 2.05 17.07 -6.69
C LYS A 177 2.37 16.70 -5.24
N THR A 178 1.81 15.61 -4.73
CA THR A 178 2.10 15.13 -3.37
C THR A 178 3.59 14.82 -3.23
N VAL A 179 4.16 14.05 -4.16
CA VAL A 179 5.59 13.71 -4.13
C VAL A 179 6.47 14.96 -4.23
N GLU A 180 6.19 15.85 -5.19
CA GLU A 180 6.95 17.11 -5.38
C GLU A 180 7.00 17.95 -4.09
N ASN A 181 5.89 17.99 -3.34
CA ASN A 181 5.79 18.73 -2.08
C ASN A 181 6.26 17.95 -0.84
N TRP A 182 6.51 16.63 -0.96
CA TRP A 182 7.00 15.79 0.14
C TRP A 182 8.51 15.91 0.27
N GLU A 183 9.19 16.00 -0.87
CA GLU A 183 10.65 16.09 -0.97
C GLU A 183 11.18 17.53 -0.87
N SER A 184 10.28 18.53 -0.87
CA SER A 184 10.58 19.97 -0.72
C SER A 184 10.52 20.43 0.73
#